data_AF-A0A840CRT2-F1
#
_entry.id   AF-A0A840CRT2-F1
#
_cell.length_a   1.000
_cell.length_b   1.000
_cell.length_c   1.000
_cell.angle_alpha   90.00
_cell.angle_beta   90.00
_cell.angle_gamma   90.00
#
_symmetry.space_group_name_H-M   'P 1'
#
loop_
_entity.id
_entity.type
_entity.pdbx_description
1 polymer ?
#
loop_
_entity_poly.entity_id
_entity_poly.type
_entity_poly.pdbx_seq_one_letter_code
_entity_poly.pdbx_strand_id
1 'polypeptide(L)'
;MKNLSVIKKVLLGATLSVFFFSSCNNSNSQGGGSSVKFIEGDSVGVLPIAYVNLDSLLSHYDLYKDASEVLMEKSKKADATLKSKQRQFENDVQDFQRKLQNNAFLSEDRARQAQAGLQRQENELHALAQKLQEDIAKEQIRVNNQIADSVRLNLEEYNKTANYQMILSNTGMDNILLAKDQYNITDQIIKLMNSRYKSESSK
;
A
#
# COMPACT_ATOMS: atom_id res chain seq x y z
N MET A 1 42.94 -46.74 -0.98
CA MET A 1 41.59 -47.05 -1.48
C MET A 1 41.46 -46.24 -2.78
N LYS A 2 41.71 -46.74 -4.00
CA LYS A 2 41.21 -47.97 -4.68
C LYS A 2 39.70 -48.13 -4.50
N ASN A 3 38.84 -48.39 -5.49
CA ASN A 3 38.89 -48.46 -6.96
C ASN A 3 37.40 -48.54 -7.43
N LEU A 4 36.94 -48.32 -8.67
CA LEU A 4 37.44 -47.69 -9.91
C LEU A 4 36.21 -47.61 -10.86
N SER A 5 36.18 -46.72 -11.87
CA SER A 5 35.13 -46.74 -12.90
C SER A 5 35.18 -48.03 -13.75
N VAL A 6 34.05 -48.66 -14.03
CA VAL A 6 33.98 -49.78 -14.98
C VAL A 6 32.83 -49.60 -15.96
N ILE A 7 33.16 -49.02 -17.11
CA ILE A 7 32.41 -49.13 -18.36
C ILE A 7 32.77 -50.47 -19.01
N LYS A 8 31.81 -51.39 -19.21
CA LYS A 8 31.72 -52.32 -20.36
C LYS A 8 30.23 -52.64 -20.58
N LYS A 9 29.57 -52.19 -21.66
CA LYS A 9 29.71 -52.52 -23.10
C LYS A 9 28.91 -53.77 -23.51
N VAL A 10 28.01 -53.54 -24.48
CA VAL A 10 27.81 -54.29 -25.74
C VAL A 10 26.63 -55.28 -25.89
N LEU A 11 25.86 -54.96 -26.94
CA LEU A 11 25.07 -55.76 -27.88
C LEU A 11 23.56 -56.05 -27.70
N LEU A 12 22.87 -55.70 -28.80
CA LEU A 12 21.59 -56.17 -29.30
C LEU A 12 21.28 -57.65 -29.03
N GLY A 13 20.01 -57.92 -28.73
CA GLY A 13 19.38 -59.23 -28.88
C GLY A 13 17.87 -59.10 -28.79
N ALA A 14 17.15 -59.20 -29.91
CA ALA A 14 15.69 -59.21 -29.91
C ALA A 14 15.18 -60.64 -29.71
N THR A 15 14.34 -60.85 -28.70
CA THR A 15 13.55 -62.08 -28.54
C THR A 15 12.14 -61.73 -28.08
N LEU A 16 11.14 -62.28 -28.78
CA LEU A 16 9.74 -62.16 -28.39
C LEU A 16 9.45 -63.03 -27.17
N SER A 17 8.75 -62.47 -26.19
CA SER A 17 7.89 -63.25 -25.30
C SER A 17 6.58 -62.49 -25.08
N VAL A 18 5.50 -63.06 -25.62
CA VAL A 18 4.14 -62.53 -25.52
C VAL A 18 3.69 -62.61 -24.07
N PHE A 19 3.40 -61.46 -23.46
CA PHE A 19 2.54 -61.41 -22.28
C PHE A 19 1.17 -60.86 -22.68
N PHE A 20 0.19 -61.76 -22.74
CA PHE A 20 -1.22 -61.39 -22.73
C PHE A 20 -1.53 -60.73 -21.39
N PHE A 21 -1.97 -59.47 -21.41
CA PHE A 21 -2.88 -58.94 -20.41
C PHE A 21 -4.03 -58.24 -21.10
N SER A 22 -5.23 -58.42 -20.54
CA SER A 22 -6.50 -58.24 -21.23
C SER A 22 -6.75 -56.84 -21.78
N SER A 23 -7.37 -56.82 -22.96
CA SER A 23 -8.05 -55.65 -23.49
C SER A 23 -9.13 -55.16 -22.52
N CYS A 24 -9.08 -53.88 -22.16
CA CYS A 24 -10.22 -53.10 -21.75
C CYS A 24 -10.26 -51.82 -22.62
N ASN A 25 -10.77 -51.98 -23.84
CA ASN A 25 -11.16 -50.86 -24.68
C ASN A 25 -12.59 -50.43 -24.34
N ASN A 26 -12.79 -49.26 -23.71
CA ASN A 26 -13.71 -48.29 -24.30
C ASN A 26 -13.52 -46.85 -23.80
N SER A 27 -13.67 -45.91 -24.74
CA SER A 27 -14.21 -44.55 -24.59
C SER A 27 -13.87 -43.73 -23.34
N ASN A 28 -12.88 -42.84 -23.49
CA ASN A 28 -13.08 -41.38 -23.45
C ASN A 28 -14.13 -40.80 -22.48
N SER A 29 -13.71 -40.11 -21.41
CA SER A 29 -14.11 -38.71 -21.14
C SER A 29 -13.40 -38.13 -19.90
N GLN A 30 -12.77 -36.97 -20.13
CA GLN A 30 -12.53 -35.84 -19.21
C GLN A 30 -12.40 -36.08 -17.69
N GLY A 31 -11.26 -35.64 -17.14
CA GLY A 31 -11.16 -35.36 -15.71
C GLY A 31 -12.09 -34.22 -15.30
N GLY A 32 -12.85 -34.42 -14.24
CA GLY A 32 -13.62 -33.40 -13.54
C GLY A 32 -13.46 -33.60 -12.05
N GLY A 33 -12.74 -32.69 -11.39
CA GLY A 33 -12.62 -32.72 -9.93
C GLY A 33 -13.99 -32.53 -9.30
N SER A 34 -14.45 -33.50 -8.51
CA SER A 34 -15.72 -33.41 -7.79
C SER A 34 -15.77 -32.12 -6.97
N SER A 35 -16.68 -31.21 -7.31
CA SER A 35 -17.02 -30.10 -6.43
C SER A 35 -17.48 -30.66 -5.09
N VAL A 36 -17.06 -30.03 -4.00
CA VAL A 36 -17.49 -30.43 -2.65
C VAL A 36 -19.01 -30.35 -2.60
N LYS A 37 -19.66 -31.48 -2.27
CA LYS A 37 -21.10 -31.53 -2.04
C LYS A 37 -21.37 -31.11 -0.60
N PHE A 38 -22.02 -29.98 -0.44
CA PHE A 38 -22.55 -29.51 0.84
C PHE A 38 -23.78 -30.36 1.23
N ILE A 39 -24.05 -30.50 2.53
CA ILE A 39 -25.09 -31.42 3.03
C ILE A 39 -26.46 -30.71 2.97
N GLU A 40 -27.56 -31.45 2.77
CA GLU A 40 -28.91 -30.88 2.89
C GLU A 40 -29.11 -30.31 4.31
N GLY A 41 -29.15 -28.98 4.41
CA GLY A 41 -29.12 -28.23 5.67
C GLY A 41 -28.10 -27.09 5.66
N ASP A 42 -26.99 -27.27 4.94
CA ASP A 42 -26.17 -26.13 4.49
C ASP A 42 -26.97 -25.32 3.46
N SER A 43 -26.86 -23.99 3.51
CA SER A 43 -27.54 -23.10 2.56
C SER A 43 -27.13 -23.38 1.12
N VAL A 44 -27.98 -24.11 0.38
CA VAL A 44 -27.80 -24.42 -1.06
C VAL A 44 -27.98 -23.17 -1.97
N GLY A 45 -28.29 -22.01 -1.37
CA GLY A 45 -28.42 -20.71 -2.03
C GLY A 45 -27.16 -19.85 -1.99
N VAL A 46 -27.23 -18.67 -2.59
CA VAL A 46 -26.20 -17.63 -2.48
C VAL A 46 -26.15 -17.13 -1.03
N LEU A 47 -24.96 -17.12 -0.42
CA LEU A 47 -24.79 -16.61 0.93
C LEU A 47 -25.00 -15.09 0.96
N PRO A 48 -25.67 -14.52 1.98
CA PRO A 48 -25.91 -13.07 2.09
C PRO A 48 -24.65 -12.34 2.61
N ILE A 49 -23.50 -12.62 1.99
CA ILE A 49 -22.19 -12.03 2.30
C ILE A 49 -21.65 -11.32 1.07
N ALA A 50 -20.81 -10.32 1.28
CA ALA A 50 -20.03 -9.68 0.23
C ALA A 50 -18.62 -9.38 0.71
N TYR A 51 -17.74 -9.00 -0.21
CA TYR A 51 -16.44 -8.43 0.11
C TYR A 51 -16.09 -7.24 -0.78
N VAL A 52 -15.22 -6.39 -0.23
CA VAL A 52 -14.62 -5.24 -0.92
C VAL A 52 -13.10 -5.36 -0.84
N ASN A 53 -12.43 -5.32 -1.98
CA ASN A 53 -10.98 -5.20 -2.02
C ASN A 53 -10.59 -3.73 -1.72
N LEU A 54 -9.96 -3.50 -0.57
CA LEU A 54 -9.61 -2.15 -0.11
C LEU A 54 -8.49 -1.53 -0.93
N ASP A 55 -7.53 -2.32 -1.43
CA ASP A 55 -6.43 -1.82 -2.26
C ASP A 55 -6.95 -1.23 -3.58
N SER A 56 -7.87 -1.96 -4.25
CA SER A 56 -8.59 -1.51 -5.44
C SER A 56 -9.52 -0.33 -5.14
N LEU A 57 -10.23 -0.35 -4.01
CA LEU A 57 -11.10 0.76 -3.61
C LEU A 57 -10.32 2.05 -3.42
N LEU A 58 -9.23 2.03 -2.63
CA LEU A 58 -8.44 3.22 -2.32
C LEU A 58 -7.73 3.77 -3.58
N SER A 59 -7.17 2.89 -4.41
CA SER A 59 -6.51 3.30 -5.67
C SER A 59 -7.47 3.94 -6.69
N HIS A 60 -8.77 3.62 -6.65
CA HIS A 60 -9.77 4.14 -7.58
C HIS A 60 -10.70 5.20 -6.97
N TYR A 61 -10.68 5.43 -5.66
CA TYR A 61 -11.49 6.43 -4.97
C TYR A 61 -10.90 7.84 -5.12
N ASP A 62 -11.67 8.76 -5.70
CA ASP A 62 -11.14 10.08 -6.10
C ASP A 62 -10.77 10.97 -4.90
N LEU A 63 -11.53 10.91 -3.79
CA LEU A 63 -11.13 11.59 -2.54
C LEU A 63 -9.77 11.11 -2.00
N TYR A 64 -9.44 9.82 -2.18
CA TYR A 64 -8.15 9.29 -1.75
C TYR A 64 -7.01 9.87 -2.59
N LYS A 65 -7.22 10.02 -3.90
CA LYS A 65 -6.25 10.63 -4.82
C LYS A 65 -6.03 12.11 -4.48
N ASP A 66 -7.11 12.88 -4.39
CA ASP A 66 -7.08 14.32 -4.09
C ASP A 66 -6.40 14.58 -2.72
N ALA A 67 -6.74 13.80 -1.69
CA ALA A 67 -6.10 13.91 -0.38
C ALA A 67 -4.63 13.50 -0.39
N SER A 68 -4.26 12.48 -1.18
CA SER A 68 -2.87 12.04 -1.34
C SER A 68 -2.02 13.08 -2.06
N GLU A 69 -2.58 13.78 -3.05
CA GLU A 69 -1.90 14.89 -3.73
C GLU A 69 -1.67 16.06 -2.77
N VAL A 70 -2.68 16.46 -1.99
CA VAL A 70 -2.56 17.53 -0.97
C VAL A 70 -1.48 17.19 0.08
N LEU A 71 -1.43 15.95 0.57
CA LEU A 71 -0.40 15.49 1.51
C LEU A 71 1.01 15.51 0.88
N MET A 72 1.15 15.05 -0.36
CA MET A 72 2.40 15.11 -1.11
C MET A 72 2.86 16.57 -1.32
N GLU A 73 1.95 17.47 -1.66
CA GLU A 73 2.26 18.89 -1.85
C GLU A 73 2.69 19.56 -0.53
N LYS A 74 2.00 19.25 0.58
CA LYS A 74 2.34 19.70 1.94
C LYS A 74 3.73 19.21 2.36
N SER A 75 4.07 17.96 2.08
CA SER A 75 5.42 17.41 2.30
C SER A 75 6.47 18.13 1.45
N LYS A 76 6.25 18.30 0.14
CA LYS A 76 7.17 19.05 -0.76
C LYS A 76 7.40 20.49 -0.28
N LYS A 77 6.35 21.18 0.19
CA LYS A 77 6.44 22.54 0.76
C LYS A 77 7.23 22.57 2.07
N ALA A 78 7.04 21.60 2.96
CA ALA A 78 7.82 21.46 4.19
C ALA A 78 9.32 21.25 3.88
N ASP A 79 9.62 20.32 2.99
CA ASP A 79 10.97 20.01 2.52
C ASP A 79 11.68 21.23 1.91
N ALA A 80 11.00 21.97 1.04
CA ALA A 80 11.54 23.18 0.42
C ALA A 80 11.80 24.28 1.47
N THR A 81 10.90 24.43 2.44
CA THR A 81 11.05 25.40 3.54
C THR A 81 12.26 25.07 4.41
N LEU A 82 12.41 23.80 4.82
CA LEU A 82 13.54 23.35 5.62
C LEU A 82 14.87 23.47 4.87
N LYS A 83 14.93 23.06 3.60
CA LYS A 83 16.14 23.22 2.75
C LYS A 83 16.52 24.69 2.55
N SER A 84 15.54 25.59 2.43
CA SER A 84 15.80 27.04 2.34
C SER A 84 16.39 27.59 3.65
N LYS A 85 15.81 27.21 4.81
CA LYS A 85 16.29 27.64 6.13
C LYS A 85 17.65 27.05 6.51
N GLN A 86 17.89 25.79 6.18
CA GLN A 86 19.18 25.12 6.35
C GLN A 86 20.29 25.85 5.58
N ARG A 87 20.07 26.17 4.29
CA ARG A 87 21.03 26.95 3.48
C ARG A 87 21.26 28.36 4.02
N GLN A 88 20.22 29.01 4.54
CA GLN A 88 20.36 30.32 5.19
C GLN A 88 21.28 30.19 6.41
N PHE A 89 21.02 29.24 7.30
CA PHE A 89 21.84 28.97 8.48
C PHE A 89 23.30 28.62 8.13
N GLU A 90 23.53 27.76 7.13
CA GLU A 90 24.88 27.42 6.63
C GLU A 90 25.65 28.65 6.14
N ASN A 91 24.99 29.56 5.43
CA ASN A 91 25.60 30.81 4.98
C ASN A 91 25.92 31.74 6.16
N ASP A 92 25.01 31.88 7.12
CA ASP A 92 25.18 32.72 8.32
C ASP A 92 26.35 32.19 9.18
N VAL A 93 26.50 30.86 9.33
CA VAL A 93 27.63 30.21 10.00
C VAL A 93 28.94 30.47 9.26
N GLN A 94 28.98 30.33 7.93
CA GLN A 94 30.18 30.59 7.12
C GLN A 94 30.62 32.05 7.16
N ASP A 95 29.67 33.00 7.14
CA ASP A 95 29.94 34.43 7.27
C ASP A 95 30.48 34.77 8.67
N PHE A 96 29.89 34.21 9.73
CA PHE A 96 30.39 34.33 11.10
C PHE A 96 31.82 33.80 11.26
N GLN A 97 32.11 32.60 10.76
CA GLN A 97 33.46 32.01 10.78
C GLN A 97 34.48 32.87 10.01
N ARG A 98 34.12 33.37 8.83
CA ARG A 98 34.96 34.27 8.02
C ARG A 98 35.26 35.58 8.75
N LYS A 99 34.25 36.16 9.41
CA LYS A 99 34.41 37.38 10.20
C LYS A 99 35.29 37.17 11.44
N LEU A 100 35.22 36.00 12.08
CA LEU A 100 36.14 35.64 13.17
C LEU A 100 37.59 35.54 12.67
N GLN A 101 37.83 34.75 11.62
CA GLN A 101 39.18 34.53 11.07
C GLN A 101 39.85 35.83 10.61
N ASN A 102 39.07 36.75 10.04
CA ASN A 102 39.57 38.04 9.53
C ASN A 102 39.58 39.16 10.59
N ASN A 103 39.29 38.88 11.86
CA ASN A 103 39.12 39.89 12.93
C ASN A 103 38.14 41.02 12.54
N ALA A 104 37.10 40.72 11.75
CA ALA A 104 36.17 41.70 11.19
C ALA A 104 35.01 42.08 12.15
N PHE A 105 35.04 41.61 13.39
CA PHE A 105 34.09 42.01 14.43
C PHE A 105 34.55 43.29 15.12
N LEU A 106 33.67 44.30 15.18
CA LEU A 106 33.95 45.59 15.80
C LEU A 106 34.17 45.52 17.33
N SER A 107 33.66 44.49 17.99
CA SER A 107 33.90 44.20 19.41
C SER A 107 33.59 42.74 19.74
N GLU A 108 34.10 42.26 20.87
CA GLU A 108 33.77 40.94 21.43
C GLU A 108 32.25 40.79 21.65
N ASP A 109 31.57 41.83 22.13
CA ASP A 109 30.12 41.82 22.32
C ASP A 109 29.35 41.56 21.03
N ARG A 110 29.81 42.11 19.89
CA ARG A 110 29.19 41.85 18.58
C ARG A 110 29.41 40.39 18.14
N ALA A 111 30.57 39.81 18.42
CA ALA A 111 30.82 38.40 18.16
C ALA A 111 29.92 37.49 19.03
N ARG A 112 29.81 37.78 20.33
CA ARG A 112 28.93 37.04 21.26
C ARG A 112 27.45 37.14 20.88
N GLN A 113 26.98 38.32 20.46
CA GLN A 113 25.62 38.51 19.95
C GLN A 113 25.35 37.70 18.68
N ALA A 114 26.28 37.68 17.73
CA ALA A 114 26.14 36.90 16.50
C ALA A 114 26.12 35.39 16.77
N GLN A 115 27.00 34.89 17.64
CA GLN A 115 27.00 33.49 18.09
C GLN A 115 25.67 33.10 18.75
N ALA A 116 25.13 33.94 19.64
CA ALA A 116 23.82 33.73 20.24
C ALA A 116 22.66 33.79 19.23
N GLY A 117 22.81 34.54 18.14
CA GLY A 117 21.90 34.54 16.99
C GLY A 117 21.89 33.19 16.28
N LEU A 118 23.06 32.67 15.91
CA LEU A 118 23.20 31.35 15.26
C LEU A 118 22.58 30.24 16.12
N GLN A 119 22.83 30.23 17.43
CA GLN A 119 22.26 29.21 18.33
C GLN A 119 20.72 29.26 18.37
N ARG A 120 20.11 30.45 18.25
CA ARG A 120 18.65 30.59 18.14
C ARG A 120 18.15 30.10 16.79
N GLN A 121 18.83 30.42 15.69
CA GLN A 121 18.45 29.95 14.35
C GLN A 121 18.49 28.42 14.24
N GLU A 122 19.49 27.77 14.85
CA GLU A 122 19.58 26.31 14.96
C GLU A 122 18.37 25.72 15.71
N ASN A 123 18.07 26.27 16.90
CA ASN A 123 16.92 25.85 17.72
C ASN A 123 15.58 26.07 16.99
N GLU A 124 15.41 27.21 16.32
CA GLU A 124 14.23 27.52 15.50
C GLU A 124 14.07 26.55 14.33
N LEU A 125 15.17 26.15 13.69
CA LEU A 125 15.16 25.18 12.59
C LEU A 125 14.75 23.78 13.06
N HIS A 126 15.27 23.32 14.20
CA HIS A 126 14.83 22.06 14.82
C HIS A 126 13.34 22.10 15.22
N ALA A 127 12.89 23.18 15.86
CA ALA A 127 11.49 23.34 16.24
C ALA A 127 10.55 23.40 15.02
N LEU A 128 10.98 24.07 13.94
CA LEU A 128 10.25 24.11 12.67
C LEU A 128 10.15 22.73 12.02
N ALA A 129 11.24 21.95 12.01
CA ALA A 129 11.25 20.60 11.47
C ALA A 129 10.29 19.67 12.22
N GLN A 130 10.32 19.69 13.56
CA GLN A 130 9.37 18.93 14.39
C GLN A 130 7.92 19.35 14.11
N LYS A 131 7.65 20.66 14.10
CA LYS A 131 6.29 21.17 13.85
C LYS A 131 5.75 20.75 12.49
N LEU A 132 6.54 20.85 11.42
CA LEU A 132 6.13 20.44 10.09
C LEU A 132 5.84 18.93 10.02
N GLN A 133 6.65 18.11 10.69
CA GLN A 133 6.43 16.66 10.78
C GLN A 133 5.12 16.33 11.53
N GLU A 134 4.87 16.99 12.66
CA GLU A 134 3.61 16.83 13.40
C GLU A 134 2.39 17.29 12.59
N ASP A 135 2.49 18.42 11.89
CA ASP A 135 1.38 18.97 11.11
C ASP A 135 1.08 18.13 9.86
N ILE A 136 2.04 17.37 9.33
CA ILE A 136 1.82 16.34 8.30
C ILE A 136 1.18 15.10 8.91
N ALA A 137 1.67 14.61 10.06
CA ALA A 137 1.11 13.44 10.74
C ALA A 137 -0.35 13.64 11.18
N LYS A 138 -0.69 14.82 11.74
CA LYS A 138 -2.07 15.20 12.09
C LYS A 138 -2.98 15.20 10.86
N GLU A 139 -2.49 15.69 9.72
CA GLU A 139 -3.23 15.71 8.46
C GLU A 139 -3.47 14.29 7.91
N GLN A 140 -2.46 13.42 7.96
CA GLN A 140 -2.59 12.02 7.55
C GLN A 140 -3.66 11.29 8.38
N ILE A 141 -3.69 11.49 9.70
CA ILE A 141 -4.70 10.91 10.60
C ILE A 141 -6.09 11.46 10.23
N ARG A 142 -6.23 12.77 10.01
CA ARG A 142 -7.49 13.42 9.62
C ARG A 142 -8.02 12.85 8.29
N VAL A 143 -7.14 12.72 7.29
CA VAL A 143 -7.45 12.16 5.97
C VAL A 143 -7.86 10.69 6.08
N ASN A 144 -7.09 9.86 6.81
CA ASN A 144 -7.40 8.45 7.00
C ASN A 144 -8.78 8.24 7.65
N ASN A 145 -9.11 9.03 8.68
CA ASN A 145 -10.41 8.98 9.33
C ASN A 145 -11.54 9.38 8.37
N GLN A 146 -11.36 10.47 7.59
CA GLN A 146 -12.33 10.93 6.60
C GLN A 146 -12.60 9.86 5.52
N ILE A 147 -11.57 9.13 5.09
CA ILE A 147 -11.71 8.02 4.14
C ILE A 147 -12.45 6.84 4.80
N ALA A 148 -12.09 6.45 6.01
CA ALA A 148 -12.71 5.34 6.73
C ALA A 148 -14.22 5.59 6.99
N ASP A 149 -14.58 6.79 7.44
CA ASP A 149 -15.98 7.20 7.58
C ASP A 149 -16.71 7.22 6.24
N SER A 150 -16.06 7.70 5.17
CA SER A 150 -16.65 7.67 3.83
C SER A 150 -16.92 6.25 3.35
N VAL A 151 -15.98 5.32 3.51
CA VAL A 151 -16.18 3.90 3.19
C VAL A 151 -17.36 3.34 3.98
N ARG A 152 -17.37 3.52 5.31
CA ARG A 152 -18.45 3.03 6.18
C ARG A 152 -19.82 3.56 5.76
N LEU A 153 -19.96 4.87 5.58
CA LEU A 153 -21.22 5.52 5.21
C LEU A 153 -21.71 5.16 3.79
N ASN A 154 -20.80 4.78 2.88
CA ASN A 154 -21.17 4.29 1.56
C ASN A 154 -21.57 2.82 1.57
N LEU A 155 -20.90 1.99 2.39
CA LEU A 155 -21.32 0.60 2.63
C LEU A 155 -22.69 0.52 3.31
N GLU A 156 -22.92 1.34 4.34
CA GLU A 156 -24.22 1.45 5.02
C GLU A 156 -25.33 1.88 4.04
N GLU A 157 -25.06 2.87 3.18
CA GLU A 157 -26.05 3.32 2.17
C GLU A 157 -26.35 2.24 1.13
N TYR A 158 -25.32 1.62 0.55
CA TYR A 158 -25.46 0.54 -0.43
C TYR A 158 -26.23 -0.66 0.15
N ASN A 159 -25.97 -1.00 1.41
CA ASN A 159 -26.53 -2.21 2.01
C ASN A 159 -28.02 -2.09 2.36
N LYS A 160 -28.58 -0.88 2.44
CA LYS A 160 -30.04 -0.66 2.62
C LYS A 160 -30.90 -1.33 1.55
N THR A 161 -30.36 -1.48 0.33
CA THR A 161 -31.05 -2.15 -0.78
C THR A 161 -30.41 -3.49 -1.13
N ALA A 162 -29.10 -3.66 -0.91
CA ALA A 162 -28.40 -4.90 -1.22
C ALA A 162 -28.64 -6.05 -0.21
N ASN A 163 -29.00 -5.74 1.05
CA ASN A 163 -29.41 -6.70 2.07
C ASN A 163 -28.36 -7.80 2.42
N TYR A 164 -27.07 -7.51 2.32
CA TYR A 164 -26.02 -8.38 2.87
C TYR A 164 -26.05 -8.35 4.40
N GLN A 165 -25.90 -9.51 5.03
CA GLN A 165 -25.75 -9.62 6.49
C GLN A 165 -24.31 -9.35 6.93
N MET A 166 -23.33 -9.49 6.02
CA MET A 166 -21.92 -9.26 6.30
C MET A 166 -21.22 -8.73 5.05
N ILE A 167 -20.38 -7.70 5.22
CA ILE A 167 -19.46 -7.23 4.18
C ILE A 167 -18.05 -7.27 4.77
N LEU A 168 -17.16 -8.02 4.12
CA LEU A 168 -15.78 -8.22 4.54
C LEU A 168 -14.82 -7.30 3.78
N SER A 169 -13.82 -6.76 4.47
CA SER A 169 -12.67 -6.13 3.80
C SER A 169 -11.70 -7.21 3.34
N ASN A 170 -11.20 -7.09 2.11
CA ASN A 170 -10.05 -7.84 1.64
C ASN A 170 -8.89 -6.89 1.33
N THR A 171 -7.71 -7.19 1.88
CA THR A 171 -6.47 -6.44 1.68
C THR A 171 -5.39 -7.47 1.41
N GLY A 172 -4.73 -7.42 0.25
CA GLY A 172 -3.81 -8.49 -0.18
C GLY A 172 -4.40 -9.91 -0.08
N MET A 173 -3.79 -10.74 0.77
CA MET A 173 -4.22 -12.11 1.09
C MET A 173 -4.40 -12.32 2.61
N ASP A 174 -5.04 -11.34 3.27
CA ASP A 174 -5.26 -11.37 4.72
C ASP A 174 -6.60 -12.07 5.06
N ASN A 175 -7.71 -11.35 5.00
CA ASN A 175 -9.03 -11.84 5.42
C ASN A 175 -9.69 -12.84 4.44
N ILE A 176 -9.40 -12.76 3.14
CA ILE A 176 -10.02 -13.59 2.11
C ILE A 176 -8.95 -14.11 1.14
N LEU A 177 -8.60 -15.39 1.29
CA LEU A 177 -7.65 -16.08 0.41
C LEU A 177 -8.26 -16.44 -0.95
N LEU A 178 -9.55 -16.80 -0.97
CA LEU A 178 -10.30 -17.14 -2.18
C LEU A 178 -11.80 -16.95 -1.95
N ALA A 179 -12.47 -16.25 -2.86
CA ALA A 179 -13.93 -16.14 -2.93
C ALA A 179 -14.37 -16.16 -4.39
N LYS A 180 -15.65 -16.46 -4.64
CA LYS A 180 -16.25 -16.32 -5.97
C LYS A 180 -16.52 -14.85 -6.27
N ASP A 181 -16.29 -14.42 -7.51
CA ASP A 181 -16.49 -13.02 -7.95
C ASP A 181 -17.91 -12.49 -7.73
N GLN A 182 -18.92 -13.36 -7.67
CA GLN A 182 -20.31 -12.99 -7.32
C GLN A 182 -20.45 -12.29 -5.96
N TYR A 183 -19.49 -12.46 -5.06
CA TYR A 183 -19.45 -11.82 -3.74
C TYR A 183 -18.63 -10.52 -3.74
N ASN A 184 -17.94 -10.20 -4.83
CA ASN A 184 -17.16 -8.98 -4.96
C ASN A 184 -18.08 -7.80 -5.28
N ILE A 185 -18.16 -6.81 -4.39
CA ILE A 185 -18.93 -5.56 -4.62
C ILE A 185 -18.04 -4.32 -4.80
N THR A 186 -16.73 -4.52 -5.00
CA THR A 186 -15.73 -3.44 -5.03
C THR A 186 -16.07 -2.35 -6.05
N ASP A 187 -16.37 -2.73 -7.29
CA ASP A 187 -16.67 -1.77 -8.37
C ASP A 187 -17.96 -0.97 -8.11
N GLN A 188 -18.97 -1.61 -7.51
CA GLN A 188 -20.25 -1.00 -7.17
C GLN A 188 -20.04 0.05 -6.07
N ILE A 189 -19.22 -0.26 -5.07
CA ILE A 189 -18.87 0.68 -3.99
C ILE A 189 -17.99 1.82 -4.51
N ILE A 190 -16.99 1.56 -5.37
CA ILE A 190 -16.19 2.62 -6.02
C ILE A 190 -17.09 3.59 -6.79
N LYS A 191 -18.02 3.07 -7.61
CA LYS A 191 -18.97 3.88 -8.38
C LYS A 191 -19.88 4.71 -7.48
N LEU A 192 -20.40 4.14 -6.39
CA LEU A 192 -21.22 4.87 -5.42
C LEU A 192 -20.40 5.98 -4.73
N MET A 193 -19.20 5.67 -4.27
CA MET A 193 -18.32 6.61 -3.58
C MET A 193 -17.90 7.78 -4.47
N ASN A 194 -17.47 7.51 -5.72
CA ASN A 194 -17.10 8.57 -6.67
C ASN A 194 -18.31 9.38 -7.15
N SER A 195 -19.50 8.78 -7.31
CA SER A 195 -20.71 9.54 -7.70
C SER A 195 -21.24 10.47 -6.61
N ARG A 196 -20.98 10.15 -5.33
CA ARG A 196 -21.32 11.02 -4.19
C ARG A 196 -20.21 12.03 -3.86
N TYR A 197 -18.98 11.75 -4.26
CA TYR A 197 -17.87 12.69 -4.12
C TYR A 197 -17.90 13.73 -5.25
N LYS A 198 -17.91 15.01 -4.86
CA LYS A 198 -17.69 16.12 -5.79
C LYS A 198 -16.30 16.66 -5.51
N SER A 199 -15.33 16.33 -6.35
CA SER A 199 -13.97 16.89 -6.26
C SER A 199 -14.03 18.42 -6.41
N GLU A 200 -13.13 19.14 -5.76
CA GLU A 200 -12.99 20.59 -5.97
C GLU A 200 -12.62 20.92 -7.43
N SER A 201 -12.07 19.96 -8.19
CA SER A 201 -11.83 20.06 -9.64
C SER A 201 -13.11 20.05 -10.52
N SER A 202 -14.28 19.81 -9.90
CA SER A 202 -15.60 19.79 -10.58
C SER A 202 -16.47 21.02 -10.31
N LYS A 203 -15.88 22.09 -9.78
CA LYS A 203 -16.45 23.44 -9.64
C LYS A 203 -15.81 24.41 -10.63
#